data_AF-A0A5N7MUU2-F1
#
_entry.id   AF-A0A5N7MUU2-F1
#
_cell.length_a   1.000
_cell.length_b   1.000
_cell.length_c   1.000
_cell.angle_alpha   90.00
_cell.angle_beta   90.00
_cell.angle_gamma   90.00
#
_symmetry.space_group_name_H-M   'P 1'
#
loop_
_entity.id
_entity.type
_entity.pdbx_description
1 polymer ?
#
loop_
_entity_poly.entity_id
_entity_poly.type
_entity_poly.pdbx_seq_one_letter_code
_entity_poly.pdbx_strand_id
1 'polypeptide(L)'
;MLHHRLSRAPAVGLVTGLFVSPVFGAEMIEAIGAQRCGGLQKPYAVEFLAPEDADVQASAKRMIKGSEDIDGAPPALSLDGKLCSDGRCAFRAAKGQLYKLASKSTGPQIGSLCISITRP
;
A
#
# COMPACT_ATOMS: atom_id res chain seq x y z
N MET A 1 58.58 -0.51 43.75
CA MET A 1 58.81 0.74 43.00
C MET A 1 58.42 0.50 41.55
N LEU A 2 57.60 1.40 41.02
CA LEU A 2 56.95 1.42 39.71
C LEU A 2 57.95 1.29 38.55
N HIS A 3 57.64 0.49 37.52
CA HIS A 3 57.94 0.84 36.12
C HIS A 3 56.88 0.24 35.18
N HIS A 4 56.12 1.15 34.56
CA HIS A 4 55.15 0.99 33.48
C HIS A 4 55.64 0.11 32.32
N ARG A 5 54.71 -0.55 31.61
CA ARG A 5 54.40 -0.24 30.19
C ARG A 5 53.01 -0.74 29.78
N LEU A 6 52.29 0.17 29.13
CA LEU A 6 50.97 0.03 28.53
C LEU A 6 50.96 -0.98 27.38
N SER A 7 49.85 -1.68 27.17
CA SER A 7 49.17 -1.78 25.85
C SER A 7 48.12 -2.89 25.81
N ARG A 8 46.85 -2.51 25.73
CA ARG A 8 45.90 -2.90 24.66
C ARG A 8 44.50 -2.44 25.08
N ALA A 9 44.10 -1.28 24.59
CA ALA A 9 42.68 -0.95 24.50
C ALA A 9 42.07 -1.83 23.39
N PRO A 10 40.98 -2.57 23.62
CA PRO A 10 40.18 -3.06 22.52
C PRO A 10 39.43 -1.87 21.90
N ALA A 11 39.67 -1.65 20.62
CA ALA A 11 38.92 -0.70 19.81
C ALA A 11 37.44 -1.11 19.83
N VAL A 12 36.61 -0.32 20.52
CA VAL A 12 35.15 -0.42 20.44
C VAL A 12 34.75 0.15 19.07
N GLY A 13 34.67 -0.73 18.08
CA GLY A 13 34.10 -0.41 16.77
C GLY A 13 32.63 -0.07 16.94
N LEU A 14 32.27 1.20 16.75
CA LEU A 14 30.90 1.65 16.66
C LEU A 14 30.31 1.08 15.36
N VAL A 15 29.64 -0.06 15.45
CA VAL A 15 28.84 -0.59 14.34
C VAL A 15 27.59 0.28 14.25
N THR A 16 27.66 1.31 13.41
CA THR A 16 26.49 2.09 13.00
C THR A 16 25.61 1.17 12.15
N GLY A 17 24.73 0.42 12.81
CA GLY A 17 23.68 -0.32 12.14
C GLY A 17 22.78 0.67 11.43
N LEU A 18 22.93 0.79 10.11
CA LEU A 18 21.91 1.37 9.26
C LEU A 18 20.70 0.45 9.36
N PHE A 19 19.75 0.82 10.21
CA PHE A 19 18.40 0.33 10.14
C PHE A 19 17.83 0.80 8.79
N VAL A 20 18.10 0.03 7.74
CA VAL A 20 17.35 0.10 6.50
C VAL A 20 15.97 -0.45 6.85
N SER A 21 15.08 0.44 7.26
CA SER A 21 13.66 0.13 7.29
C SER A 21 13.28 -0.38 5.90
N PRO A 22 12.58 -1.53 5.77
CA PRO A 22 11.95 -1.85 4.51
C PRO A 22 10.93 -0.75 4.27
N VAL A 23 11.27 0.20 3.40
CA VAL A 23 10.28 1.00 2.70
C VAL A 23 9.53 -0.02 1.86
N PHE A 24 8.45 -0.56 2.42
CA PHE A 24 7.34 -1.03 1.62
C PHE A 24 6.89 0.22 0.86
N GLY A 25 7.45 0.43 -0.33
CA GLY A 25 6.97 1.49 -1.21
C GLY A 25 5.48 1.22 -1.39
N ALA A 26 4.63 2.07 -0.83
CA ALA A 26 3.21 1.98 -1.07
C ALA A 26 3.03 2.05 -2.59
N GLU A 27 2.41 1.03 -3.17
CA GLU A 27 2.20 1.01 -4.62
C GLU A 27 1.37 2.25 -5.00
N MET A 28 1.81 2.99 -6.01
CA MET A 28 1.22 4.27 -6.36
C MET A 28 0.40 4.18 -7.66
N ILE A 29 -0.73 4.90 -7.66
CA ILE A 29 -1.57 5.18 -8.81
C ILE A 29 -1.50 6.69 -9.05
N GLU A 30 -1.03 7.11 -10.22
CA GLU A 30 -0.86 8.54 -10.56
C GLU A 30 -1.77 8.95 -11.73
N ALA A 31 -2.68 8.07 -12.15
CA ALA A 31 -3.55 8.28 -13.30
C ALA A 31 -4.98 7.80 -13.00
N ILE A 32 -5.95 8.58 -13.49
CA ILE A 32 -7.33 8.13 -13.59
C ILE A 32 -7.42 7.13 -14.75
N GLY A 33 -8.11 6.01 -14.53
CA GLY A 33 -8.15 4.85 -15.43
C GLY A 33 -7.11 3.79 -15.14
N ALA A 34 -6.22 4.01 -14.18
CA ALA A 34 -5.20 3.04 -13.80
C ALA A 34 -5.68 2.07 -12.69
N GLN A 35 -5.02 0.92 -12.64
CA GLN A 35 -5.25 -0.13 -11.66
C GLN A 35 -3.91 -0.66 -11.14
N ARG A 36 -3.89 -1.04 -9.86
CA ARG A 36 -2.79 -1.77 -9.24
C ARG A 36 -3.32 -3.01 -8.56
N CYS A 37 -2.62 -4.13 -8.75
CA CYS A 37 -2.97 -5.40 -8.16
C CYS A 37 -1.79 -5.93 -7.35
N GLY A 38 -2.03 -6.26 -6.08
CA GLY A 38 -1.02 -6.83 -5.20
C GLY A 38 -1.46 -8.17 -4.63
N GLY A 39 -0.46 -8.97 -4.25
CA GLY A 39 -0.66 -10.28 -3.63
C GLY A 39 -1.33 -10.19 -2.24
N LEU A 40 -1.37 -11.32 -1.54
CA LEU A 40 -2.11 -11.52 -0.28
C LEU A 40 -1.61 -10.72 0.95
N GLN A 41 -0.92 -9.59 0.78
CA GLN A 41 -0.68 -8.66 1.88
C GLN A 41 -2.04 -8.16 2.38
N LYS A 42 -2.32 -8.36 3.67
CA LYS A 42 -3.61 -8.03 4.28
C LYS A 42 -3.40 -6.95 5.34
N PRO A 43 -3.93 -5.72 5.15
CA PRO A 43 -4.65 -5.21 3.96
C PRO A 43 -3.72 -4.88 2.79
N TYR A 44 -4.24 -4.97 1.56
CA TYR A 44 -3.54 -4.50 0.35
C TYR A 44 -3.78 -3.01 0.22
N ALA A 45 -2.73 -2.19 0.15
CA ALA A 45 -2.84 -0.74 0.18
C ALA A 45 -2.10 -0.07 -0.98
N VAL A 46 -2.70 0.99 -1.52
CA VAL A 46 -2.13 1.84 -2.57
C VAL A 46 -2.34 3.31 -2.24
N GLU A 47 -1.47 4.16 -2.75
CA GLU A 47 -1.64 5.60 -2.69
C GLU A 47 -2.05 6.12 -4.08
N PHE A 48 -3.09 6.93 -4.13
CA PHE A 48 -3.52 7.62 -5.34
C PHE A 48 -3.11 9.09 -5.28
N LEU A 49 -2.19 9.51 -6.15
CA LEU A 49 -1.86 10.91 -6.36
C LEU A 49 -2.71 11.45 -7.51
N ALA A 50 -3.64 12.36 -7.21
CA ALA A 50 -4.57 12.86 -8.20
C ALA A 50 -3.88 13.78 -9.24
N PRO A 51 -3.92 13.46 -10.54
CA PRO A 51 -3.26 14.27 -11.57
C PRO A 51 -4.01 15.58 -11.89
N GLU A 52 -5.31 15.62 -11.60
CA GLU A 52 -6.23 16.72 -11.89
C GLU A 52 -7.39 16.74 -10.88
N ASP A 53 -8.13 17.85 -10.84
CA ASP A 53 -9.37 17.95 -10.08
C ASP A 53 -10.51 17.24 -10.84
N ALA A 54 -11.03 16.14 -10.28
CA ALA A 54 -12.06 15.35 -10.95
C ALA A 54 -12.96 14.60 -9.96
N ASP A 55 -14.20 14.35 -10.35
CA ASP A 55 -15.00 13.32 -9.71
C ASP A 55 -14.50 11.95 -10.19
N VAL A 56 -14.19 11.08 -9.23
CA VAL A 56 -13.61 9.77 -9.48
C VAL A 56 -14.28 8.71 -8.60
N GLN A 57 -14.12 7.46 -9.00
CA GLN A 57 -14.51 6.31 -8.23
C GLN A 57 -13.30 5.39 -8.02
N ALA A 58 -12.99 5.10 -6.77
CA ALA A 58 -12.11 3.99 -6.42
C ALA A 58 -12.94 2.72 -6.28
N SER A 59 -12.48 1.61 -6.86
CA SER A 59 -13.13 0.30 -6.77
C SER A 59 -12.12 -0.78 -6.41
N ALA A 60 -12.51 -1.74 -5.59
CA ALA A 60 -11.72 -2.92 -5.28
C ALA A 60 -12.27 -4.17 -5.96
N LYS A 61 -11.38 -5.02 -6.47
CA LYS A 61 -11.71 -6.29 -7.12
C LYS A 61 -10.90 -7.43 -6.53
N ARG A 62 -11.51 -8.60 -6.41
CA ARG A 62 -10.80 -9.84 -6.13
C ARG A 62 -10.37 -10.49 -7.42
N MET A 63 -9.18 -11.07 -7.42
CA MET A 63 -8.73 -11.91 -8.53
C MET A 63 -8.54 -13.35 -8.04
N ILE A 64 -9.09 -14.31 -8.79
CA ILE A 64 -8.89 -15.75 -8.60
C ILE A 64 -8.26 -16.29 -9.88
N LYS A 65 -7.09 -16.93 -9.76
CA LYS A 65 -6.32 -17.46 -10.91
C LYS A 65 -6.13 -16.43 -12.06
N GLY A 66 -5.95 -15.15 -11.70
CA GLY A 66 -5.73 -14.05 -12.65
C GLY A 66 -6.99 -13.47 -13.30
N SER A 67 -8.18 -13.97 -12.96
CA SER A 67 -9.47 -13.42 -13.44
C SER A 67 -10.22 -12.75 -12.30
N GLU A 68 -11.03 -11.74 -12.61
CA GLU A 68 -11.91 -11.10 -11.64
C GLU A 68 -12.93 -12.12 -11.11
N ASP A 69 -13.06 -12.20 -9.79
CA ASP A 69 -14.10 -12.97 -9.13
C ASP A 69 -15.38 -12.12 -9.04
N ILE A 70 -16.26 -12.33 -10.02
CA ILE A 70 -17.54 -11.61 -10.15
C ILE A 70 -18.66 -12.23 -9.29
N ASP A 71 -18.50 -13.49 -8.88
CA ASP A 71 -19.55 -14.23 -8.18
C ASP A 71 -19.52 -14.00 -6.66
N GLY A 72 -18.35 -13.67 -6.10
CA GLY A 72 -18.23 -13.38 -4.67
C GLY A 72 -18.53 -11.92 -4.30
N ALA A 73 -18.88 -11.68 -3.02
CA ALA A 73 -19.11 -10.33 -2.49
C ALA A 73 -17.91 -9.38 -2.70
N PRO A 74 -18.07 -8.11 -3.05
CA PRO A 74 -16.92 -7.22 -3.30
C PRO A 74 -15.96 -7.12 -2.10
N PRO A 75 -14.64 -6.93 -2.31
CA PRO A 75 -13.71 -6.62 -1.23
C PRO A 75 -14.17 -5.39 -0.44
N ALA A 76 -13.89 -5.38 0.86
CA ALA A 76 -13.98 -4.16 1.64
C ALA A 76 -12.91 -3.18 1.15
N LEU A 77 -13.32 -1.97 0.78
CA LEU A 77 -12.43 -0.87 0.38
C LEU A 77 -12.57 0.26 1.39
N SER A 78 -11.47 0.91 1.74
CA SER A 78 -11.46 2.16 2.48
C SER A 78 -10.67 3.25 1.76
N LEU A 79 -11.12 4.49 1.95
CA LEU A 79 -10.49 5.73 1.50
C LEU A 79 -10.13 6.57 2.72
N ASP A 80 -8.85 6.87 2.90
CA ASP A 80 -8.30 7.61 4.04
C ASP A 80 -8.78 7.07 5.40
N GLY A 81 -8.85 5.74 5.50
CA GLY A 81 -9.30 5.01 6.68
C GLY A 81 -10.82 4.91 6.84
N LYS A 82 -11.62 5.57 5.99
CA LYS A 82 -13.09 5.47 6.00
C LYS A 82 -13.54 4.33 5.10
N LEU A 83 -14.35 3.42 5.66
CA LEU A 83 -14.91 2.31 4.90
C LEU A 83 -15.89 2.81 3.83
N CYS A 84 -15.83 2.23 2.65
CA CYS A 84 -16.66 2.56 1.52
C CYS A 84 -17.79 1.54 1.34
N SER A 85 -18.90 1.99 0.73
CA SER A 85 -20.06 1.14 0.45
C SER A 85 -19.77 0.20 -0.72
N ASP A 86 -20.09 -1.09 -0.58
CA ASP A 86 -20.00 -2.10 -1.65
C ASP A 86 -18.63 -2.15 -2.36
N GLY A 87 -17.54 -1.90 -1.64
CA GLY A 87 -16.18 -1.91 -2.19
C GLY A 87 -15.86 -0.76 -3.16
N ARG A 88 -16.66 0.32 -3.13
CA ARG A 88 -16.56 1.48 -4.03
C ARG A 88 -16.63 2.81 -3.28
N CYS A 89 -15.68 3.70 -3.55
CA CYS A 89 -15.65 5.06 -3.00
C CYS A 89 -15.80 6.06 -4.14
N ALA A 90 -16.92 6.76 -4.24
CA ALA A 90 -17.02 7.96 -5.08
C ALA A 90 -16.53 9.17 -4.29
N PHE A 91 -15.63 9.97 -4.87
CA PHE A 91 -15.09 11.17 -4.22
C PHE A 91 -14.63 12.19 -5.24
N ARG A 92 -14.54 13.45 -4.80
CA ARG A 92 -13.91 14.53 -5.56
C ARG A 92 -12.41 14.51 -5.25
N ALA A 93 -11.62 14.14 -6.24
CA ALA A 93 -10.17 14.24 -6.19
C ALA A 93 -9.74 15.70 -6.45
N ALA A 94 -8.75 16.16 -5.68
CA ALA A 94 -8.12 17.46 -5.84
C ALA A 94 -6.70 17.28 -6.39
N LYS A 95 -6.30 18.09 -7.37
CA LYS A 95 -5.00 17.95 -8.02
C LYS A 95 -3.84 17.99 -7.01
N GLY A 96 -2.93 17.03 -7.12
CA GLY A 96 -1.75 16.91 -6.25
C GLY A 96 -2.05 16.38 -4.85
N GLN A 97 -3.33 16.12 -4.51
CA GLN A 97 -3.69 15.48 -3.26
C GLN A 97 -3.41 13.98 -3.35
N LEU A 98 -2.85 13.44 -2.27
CA LEU A 98 -2.62 12.01 -2.08
C LEU A 98 -3.77 11.42 -1.25
N TYR A 99 -4.32 10.31 -1.74
CA TYR A 99 -5.42 9.57 -1.14
C TYR A 99 -4.96 8.15 -0.82
N LYS A 100 -5.26 7.66 0.39
CA LYS A 100 -4.86 6.32 0.82
C LYS A 100 -6.00 5.34 0.64
N LEU A 101 -5.78 4.32 -0.17
CA LEU A 101 -6.76 3.29 -0.44
C LEU A 101 -6.27 1.97 0.14
N ALA A 102 -7.16 1.28 0.85
CA ALA A 102 -6.85 -0.04 1.38
C ALA A 102 -8.00 -1.01 1.11
N SER A 103 -7.67 -2.17 0.56
CA SER A 103 -8.60 -3.24 0.25
C SER A 103 -8.32 -4.46 1.13
N LYS A 104 -9.40 -5.07 1.61
CA LYS A 104 -9.35 -6.31 2.38
C LYS A 104 -10.43 -7.26 1.89
N SER A 105 -10.06 -8.53 1.72
CA SER A 105 -11.03 -9.58 1.48
C SER A 105 -10.61 -10.88 2.15
N THR A 106 -11.60 -11.69 2.48
CA THR A 106 -11.46 -12.99 3.11
C THR A 106 -11.92 -14.06 2.15
N GLY A 107 -11.04 -15.03 1.88
CA GLY A 107 -11.33 -16.16 1.00
C GLY A 107 -10.07 -16.98 0.76
N PRO A 108 -10.15 -18.32 0.77
CA PRO A 108 -8.98 -19.20 0.61
C PRO A 108 -8.41 -19.20 -0.82
N GLN A 109 -9.17 -18.73 -1.81
CA GLN A 109 -8.80 -18.80 -3.22
C GLN A 109 -8.35 -17.47 -3.85
N ILE A 110 -8.22 -16.41 -3.04
CA ILE A 110 -7.84 -15.09 -3.54
C ILE A 110 -6.38 -15.13 -3.96
N GLY A 111 -6.10 -14.86 -5.24
CA GLY A 111 -4.74 -14.71 -5.74
C GLY A 111 -4.19 -13.31 -5.48
N SER A 112 -5.01 -12.30 -5.75
CA SER A 112 -4.66 -10.88 -5.54
C SER A 112 -5.89 -10.01 -5.29
N LEU A 113 -5.64 -8.81 -4.77
CA LEU A 113 -6.61 -7.72 -4.71
C LEU A 113 -6.15 -6.63 -5.66
N CYS A 114 -7.10 -6.08 -6.41
CA CYS A 114 -6.84 -4.96 -7.30
C CYS A 114 -7.62 -3.74 -6.82
N ILE A 115 -7.00 -2.57 -6.89
CA ILE A 115 -7.64 -1.27 -6.66
C ILE A 115 -7.51 -0.48 -7.96
N SER A 116 -8.63 0.04 -8.46
CA SER A 116 -8.71 0.85 -9.68
C SER A 116 -9.32 2.20 -9.39
N ILE A 117 -8.84 3.23 -10.10
CA ILE A 117 -9.43 4.57 -10.09
C ILE A 117 -10.02 4.83 -11.47
N THR A 118 -11.29 5.20 -11.55
CA THR A 118 -11.97 5.53 -12.81
C THR A 118 -12.77 6.83 -12.67
N ARG A 119 -13.18 7.42 -13.80
CA ARG A 119 -14.30 8.36 -13.76
C ARG A 119 -15.60 7.56 -13.47
N PRO A 120 -16.56 8.13 -12.72
CA PRO A 120 -17.83 7.47 -12.39
C PRO A 120 -18.63 7.05 -13.61
#